data_AF-A0A2Z5QVN3-F1
#
_entry.id   AF-A0A2Z5QVN3-F1
#
_cell.length_a   1.000
_cell.length_b   1.000
_cell.length_c   1.000
_cell.angle_alpha   90.00
_cell.angle_beta   90.00
_cell.angle_gamma   90.00
#
_symmetry.space_group_name_H-M   'P 1'
#
loop_
_entity.id
_entity.type
_entity.pdbx_description
1 polymer ?
#
loop_
_entity_poly.entity_id
_entity_poly.type
_entity_poly.pdbx_seq_one_letter_code
_entity_poly.pdbx_strand_id
1 'polypeptide(L)'
;MDVQLAQLNGEPQVWHSQGFDARFNLSELGDTVGYGHTAEQARAVVVEDAALLAEYLGAATAALSEYVAGLSEADLDDVIDTSWTPHVTRGVRLVSMIDDAAQHMGQAAYAAGILAGADGSGGAA
;
A
#
# COMPACT_ATOMS: atom_id res chain seq x y z
N MET A 1 2.99 -1.43 -0.12
CA MET A 1 3.12 -2.91 -0.18
C MET A 1 3.60 -3.40 -1.54
N ASP A 2 2.86 -3.20 -2.64
CA ASP A 2 3.18 -3.72 -3.98
C ASP A 2 4.61 -3.40 -4.48
N VAL A 3 5.00 -2.12 -4.49
CA VAL A 3 6.37 -1.69 -4.86
C VAL A 3 7.49 -2.40 -4.07
N GLN A 4 7.27 -2.64 -2.78
CA GLN A 4 8.27 -3.29 -1.93
C GLN A 4 8.29 -4.80 -2.17
N LEU A 5 7.16 -5.41 -2.50
CA LEU A 5 7.10 -6.81 -2.92
C LEU A 5 7.85 -7.03 -4.23
N ALA A 6 7.62 -6.17 -5.23
CA ALA A 6 8.34 -6.19 -6.51
C ALA A 6 9.87 -6.12 -6.33
N GLN A 7 10.34 -5.32 -5.36
CA GLN A 7 11.76 -5.26 -5.01
C GLN A 7 12.29 -6.57 -4.39
N LEU A 8 11.45 -7.31 -3.66
CA LEU A 8 11.84 -8.56 -2.99
C LEU A 8 11.88 -9.76 -3.92
N ASN A 9 10.94 -9.84 -4.88
CA ASN A 9 10.78 -10.98 -5.77
C ASN A 9 11.33 -10.73 -7.19
N GLY A 10 11.65 -9.50 -7.54
CA GLY A 10 12.15 -9.12 -8.87
C GLY A 10 11.08 -9.10 -9.96
N GLU A 11 9.81 -9.24 -9.61
CA GLU A 11 8.69 -9.22 -10.55
C GLU A 11 8.14 -7.80 -10.73
N PRO A 12 7.44 -7.51 -11.85
CA PRO A 12 6.72 -6.25 -11.99
C PRO A 12 5.66 -6.08 -10.89
N GLN A 13 5.45 -4.82 -10.47
CA GLN A 13 4.35 -4.47 -9.58
C GLN A 13 3.01 -4.96 -10.12
N VAL A 14 2.11 -5.40 -9.23
CA VAL A 14 0.70 -5.71 -9.54
C VAL A 14 0.05 -4.50 -10.23
N TRP A 15 0.41 -3.29 -9.80
CA TRP A 15 -0.01 -2.02 -10.37
C TRP A 15 0.06 -1.98 -11.90
N HIS A 16 1.18 -2.41 -12.49
CA HIS A 16 1.38 -2.41 -13.93
C HIS A 16 1.01 -3.75 -14.58
N SER A 17 1.38 -4.87 -13.95
CA SER A 17 1.18 -6.20 -14.54
C SER A 17 -0.29 -6.58 -14.68
N GLN A 18 -1.16 -6.03 -13.85
CA GLN A 18 -2.61 -6.25 -13.90
C GLN A 18 -3.40 -5.03 -14.42
N GLY A 19 -2.71 -4.00 -14.92
CA GLY A 19 -3.30 -2.83 -15.55
C GLY A 19 -4.08 -1.90 -14.61
N PHE A 20 -3.74 -1.89 -13.31
CA PHE A 20 -4.36 -0.96 -12.37
C PHE A 20 -3.94 0.49 -12.65
N ASP A 21 -2.70 0.73 -13.09
CA ASP A 21 -2.23 2.03 -13.56
C ASP A 21 -3.19 2.71 -14.54
N ALA A 22 -3.58 2.00 -15.60
CA ALA A 22 -4.51 2.50 -16.60
C ALA A 22 -5.94 2.66 -16.06
N ARG A 23 -6.38 1.77 -15.17
CA ARG A 23 -7.74 1.78 -14.60
C ARG A 23 -7.94 2.89 -13.57
N PHE A 24 -6.91 3.17 -12.78
CA PHE A 24 -6.89 4.27 -11.82
C PHE A 24 -6.67 5.62 -12.51
N ASN A 25 -5.94 5.65 -13.63
CA ASN A 25 -5.77 6.82 -14.49
C ASN A 25 -5.27 8.07 -13.74
N LEU A 26 -4.33 7.90 -12.81
CA LEU A 26 -3.79 8.98 -11.97
C LEU A 26 -2.68 9.79 -12.66
N SER A 27 -2.43 9.57 -13.95
CA SER A 27 -1.29 10.17 -14.67
C SER A 27 0.04 9.89 -13.94
N GLU A 28 1.00 10.82 -13.98
CA GLU A 28 2.30 10.72 -13.31
C GLU A 28 2.22 10.49 -11.78
N LEU A 29 1.10 10.87 -11.13
CA LEU A 29 0.93 10.58 -9.70
C LEU A 29 0.80 9.08 -9.45
N GLY A 30 0.28 8.32 -10.41
CA GLY A 30 0.15 6.86 -10.35
C GLY A 30 1.49 6.13 -10.29
N ASP A 31 2.58 6.76 -10.75
CA ASP A 31 3.93 6.17 -10.71
C ASP A 31 4.67 6.47 -9.40
N THR A 32 4.01 7.15 -8.46
CA THR A 32 4.57 7.51 -7.15
C THR A 32 3.99 6.66 -6.02
N VAL A 33 4.70 6.58 -4.90
CA VAL A 33 4.31 5.76 -3.75
C VAL A 33 3.66 6.57 -2.61
N GLY A 34 3.31 7.84 -2.85
CA GLY A 34 2.73 8.73 -1.84
C GLY A 34 3.74 9.41 -0.90
N TYR A 35 4.91 8.81 -0.66
CA TYR A 35 5.94 9.39 0.20
C TYR A 35 6.46 10.72 -0.37
N GLY A 36 6.44 11.77 0.45
CA GLY A 36 6.88 13.11 0.06
C GLY A 36 5.85 13.92 -0.75
N HIS A 37 4.61 13.43 -0.91
CA HIS A 37 3.53 14.19 -1.53
C HIS A 37 3.23 15.49 -0.78
N THR A 38 3.00 16.57 -1.52
CA THR A 38 2.38 17.79 -0.96
C THR A 38 0.90 17.55 -0.69
N ALA A 39 0.27 18.47 0.06
CA ALA A 39 -1.18 18.41 0.29
C ALA A 39 -1.98 18.48 -1.02
N GLU A 40 -1.50 19.22 -2.02
CA GLU A 40 -2.12 19.31 -3.35
C GLU A 40 -2.03 17.98 -4.10
N GLN A 41 -0.87 17.32 -4.06
CA GLN A 41 -0.67 16.01 -4.70
C GLN A 41 -1.54 14.94 -4.04
N ALA A 42 -1.58 14.89 -2.71
CA ALA A 42 -2.43 13.96 -1.98
C ALA A 42 -3.93 14.18 -2.30
N ARG A 43 -4.38 15.44 -2.42
CA ARG A 43 -5.77 15.77 -2.81
C ARG A 43 -6.09 15.43 -4.26
N ALA A 44 -5.09 15.34 -5.13
CA ALA A 44 -5.29 14.99 -6.54
C ALA A 44 -5.48 13.48 -6.74
N VAL A 45 -5.18 12.64 -5.74
CA VAL A 45 -5.48 11.21 -5.76
C VAL A 45 -6.97 11.02 -5.50
N VAL A 46 -7.76 10.99 -6.57
CA VAL A 46 -9.22 10.81 -6.53
C VAL A 46 -9.58 9.56 -7.32
N VAL A 47 -10.37 8.68 -6.70
CA VAL A 47 -10.88 7.45 -7.31
C VAL A 47 -12.40 7.45 -7.16
N GLU A 48 -13.11 7.37 -8.29
CA GLU A 48 -14.58 7.42 -8.30
C GLU A 48 -15.21 6.06 -7.95
N ASP A 49 -14.52 4.96 -8.26
CA ASP A 49 -14.97 3.61 -7.98
C ASP A 49 -14.23 3.02 -6.77
N ALA A 50 -14.91 2.96 -5.62
CA ALA A 50 -14.35 2.36 -4.41
C ALA A 50 -14.09 0.85 -4.55
N ALA A 51 -14.79 0.15 -5.46
CA ALA A 51 -14.54 -1.27 -5.71
C ALA A 51 -13.15 -1.48 -6.35
N LEU A 52 -12.69 -0.53 -7.17
CA LEU A 52 -11.35 -0.57 -7.77
C LEU A 52 -10.24 -0.50 -6.70
N LEU A 53 -10.43 0.30 -5.66
CA LEU A 53 -9.51 0.35 -4.50
C LEU A 53 -9.42 -1.00 -3.80
N ALA A 54 -10.58 -1.62 -3.53
CA ALA A 54 -10.65 -2.92 -2.87
C ALA A 54 -10.05 -4.04 -3.74
N GLU A 55 -10.27 -3.99 -5.05
CA GLU A 55 -9.72 -4.95 -6.00
C GLU A 55 -8.19 -4.89 -6.04
N TYR A 56 -7.61 -3.69 -6.13
CA TYR A 56 -6.16 -3.53 -6.12
C TYR A 56 -5.54 -3.98 -4.79
N LEU A 57 -6.15 -3.61 -3.65
CA LEU A 57 -5.70 -4.08 -2.34
C LEU A 57 -5.77 -5.61 -2.25
N GLY A 58 -6.84 -6.23 -2.76
CA GLY A 58 -6.99 -7.69 -2.83
C GLY A 58 -5.91 -8.35 -3.67
N ALA A 59 -5.63 -7.82 -4.86
CA ALA A 59 -4.59 -8.35 -5.74
C ALA A 59 -3.18 -8.23 -5.11
N ALA A 60 -2.85 -7.08 -4.52
CA ALA A 60 -1.55 -6.87 -3.88
C ALA A 60 -1.37 -7.72 -2.61
N THR A 61 -2.41 -7.90 -1.81
CA THR A 61 -2.36 -8.77 -0.61
C THR A 61 -2.29 -10.25 -0.98
N ALA A 62 -2.97 -10.67 -2.05
CA ALA A 62 -2.86 -12.03 -2.59
C ALA A 62 -1.43 -12.32 -3.08
N ALA A 63 -0.83 -11.42 -3.85
CA ALA A 63 0.55 -11.55 -4.32
C ALA A 63 1.55 -11.62 -3.16
N LEU A 64 1.38 -10.79 -2.12
CA LEU A 64 2.21 -10.86 -0.92
C LEU A 64 2.03 -12.20 -0.19
N SER A 65 0.78 -12.68 -0.05
CA SER A 65 0.48 -13.93 0.64
C SER A 65 1.08 -15.14 -0.09
N GLU A 66 0.99 -15.17 -1.41
CA GLU A 66 1.61 -16.19 -2.26
C GLU A 66 3.13 -16.18 -2.12
N TYR A 67 3.74 -14.99 -2.15
CA TYR A 67 5.18 -14.84 -1.94
C TYR A 67 5.63 -15.38 -0.59
N VAL A 68 4.95 -14.99 0.50
CA VAL A 68 5.27 -15.45 1.85
C VAL A 68 5.09 -16.97 1.99
N ALA A 69 4.06 -17.55 1.37
CA ALA A 69 3.81 -18.99 1.42
C ALA A 69 4.91 -19.82 0.73
N GLY A 70 5.67 -19.22 -0.19
CA GLY A 70 6.79 -19.85 -0.88
C GLY A 70 8.13 -19.79 -0.14
N LEU A 71 8.23 -19.02 0.95
CA LEU A 71 9.49 -18.82 1.69
C LEU A 71 9.72 -19.91 2.75
N SER A 72 10.98 -20.31 2.89
CA SER A 72 11.46 -21.02 4.07
C SER A 72 11.84 -20.05 5.20
N GLU A 73 12.02 -20.56 6.41
CA GLU A 73 12.51 -19.76 7.54
C GLU A 73 13.88 -19.14 7.26
N ALA A 74 14.78 -19.88 6.58
CA ALA A 74 16.11 -19.38 6.24
C ALA A 74 16.08 -18.19 5.27
N ASP A 75 15.11 -18.16 4.34
CA ASP A 75 14.97 -17.05 3.37
C ASP A 75 14.61 -15.73 4.07
N LEU A 76 14.04 -15.78 5.28
CA LEU A 76 13.69 -14.58 6.06
C LEU A 76 14.93 -13.87 6.62
N ASP A 77 16.05 -14.58 6.78
CA ASP A 77 17.30 -14.04 7.32
C ASP A 77 18.18 -13.37 6.23
N ASP A 78 17.81 -13.49 4.96
CA ASP A 78 18.51 -12.85 3.85
C ASP A 78 18.61 -11.34 4.06
N VAL A 79 19.83 -10.79 4.02
CA VAL A 79 20.06 -9.34 4.04
C VAL A 79 19.72 -8.75 2.66
N ILE A 80 18.70 -7.89 2.62
CA ILE A 80 18.20 -7.29 1.38
C ILE A 80 18.59 -5.82 1.21
N ASP A 81 18.95 -5.14 2.30
CA ASP A 81 19.33 -3.73 2.29
C ASP A 81 20.35 -3.43 3.39
N THR A 82 21.55 -3.07 2.96
CA THR A 82 22.70 -2.77 3.82
C THR A 82 22.81 -1.29 4.18
N SER A 83 21.88 -0.45 3.72
CA SER A 83 21.87 1.00 3.95
C SER A 83 21.48 1.39 5.39
N TRP A 84 21.04 0.43 6.20
CA TRP A 84 20.58 0.62 7.58
C TRP A 84 21.45 -0.15 8.59
N THR A 85 21.40 0.26 9.87
CA THR A 85 22.03 -0.47 10.99
C THR A 85 21.02 -0.69 12.12
N PRO A 86 20.67 -1.95 12.45
CA PRO A 86 21.10 -3.18 11.76
C PRO A 86 20.63 -3.23 10.30
N HIS A 87 21.33 -3.99 9.46
CA HIS A 87 20.91 -4.23 8.08
C HIS A 87 19.50 -4.83 8.04
N VAL A 88 18.74 -4.50 7.01
CA VAL A 88 17.37 -4.98 6.87
C VAL A 88 17.39 -6.37 6.23
N THR A 89 16.79 -7.35 6.91
CA THR A 89 16.54 -8.67 6.36
C THR A 89 15.20 -8.72 5.63
N ARG A 90 15.00 -9.76 4.81
CA ARG A 90 13.72 -10.03 4.14
C ARG A 90 12.57 -10.11 5.14
N GLY A 91 12.75 -10.82 6.25
CA GLY A 91 11.76 -10.92 7.32
C GLY A 91 11.39 -9.57 7.93
N VAL A 92 12.40 -8.72 8.21
CA VAL A 92 12.16 -7.35 8.71
C VAL A 92 11.37 -6.53 7.70
N ARG A 93 11.68 -6.63 6.41
CA ARG A 93 10.93 -5.92 5.36
C ARG A 93 9.49 -6.39 5.25
N LEU A 94 9.23 -7.69 5.33
CA LEU A 94 7.87 -8.24 5.30
C LEU A 94 7.03 -7.74 6.48
N VAL A 95 7.59 -7.77 7.69
CA VAL A 95 6.93 -7.20 8.88
C VAL A 95 6.66 -5.71 8.69
N SER A 96 7.65 -4.96 8.21
CA SER A 96 7.54 -3.52 7.95
C SER A 96 6.42 -3.19 6.96
N MET A 97 6.28 -3.96 5.87
CA MET A 97 5.20 -3.79 4.90
C MET A 97 3.81 -4.03 5.49
N ILE A 98 3.67 -5.03 6.36
CA ILE A 98 2.40 -5.39 7.01
C ILE A 98 2.02 -4.35 8.07
N ASP A 99 3.00 -3.92 8.87
CA ASP A 99 2.81 -2.87 9.89
C ASP A 99 2.39 -1.54 9.26
N ASP A 100 3.07 -1.11 8.19
CA ASP A 100 2.70 0.08 7.40
C ASP A 100 1.25 0.02 6.91
N ALA A 101 0.83 -1.10 6.33
CA ALA A 101 -0.54 -1.30 5.90
C ALA A 101 -1.54 -1.23 7.07
N ALA A 102 -1.22 -1.83 8.22
CA ALA A 102 -2.06 -1.78 9.41
C ALA A 102 -2.21 -0.36 9.99
N GLN A 103 -1.13 0.42 10.02
CA GLN A 103 -1.16 1.81 10.44
C GLN A 103 -2.05 2.66 9.52
N HIS A 104 -1.92 2.48 8.20
CA HIS A 104 -2.74 3.18 7.22
C HIS A 104 -4.23 2.80 7.29
N MET A 105 -4.56 1.55 7.60
CA MET A 105 -5.96 1.17 7.88
C MET A 105 -6.53 1.96 9.08
N GLY A 106 -5.75 2.12 10.16
CA GLY A 106 -6.14 2.92 11.31
C GLY A 106 -6.39 4.40 10.94
N GLN A 107 -5.52 4.98 10.12
CA GLN A 107 -5.66 6.35 9.64
C GLN A 107 -6.90 6.52 8.75
N ALA A 108 -7.16 5.58 7.84
CA ALA A 108 -8.34 5.59 6.97
C ALA A 108 -9.63 5.49 7.80
N ALA A 109 -9.67 4.60 8.81
CA ALA A 109 -10.80 4.48 9.71
C ALA A 109 -11.04 5.77 10.52
N TYR A 110 -9.97 6.41 11.00
CA TYR A 110 -10.06 7.69 11.69
C TYR A 110 -10.63 8.80 10.78
N ALA A 111 -10.13 8.93 9.55
CA ALA A 111 -10.63 9.91 8.58
C ALA A 111 -12.10 9.67 8.21
N ALA A 112 -12.49 8.41 7.98
CA ALA A 112 -13.88 8.04 7.72
C ALA A 112 -14.80 8.39 8.91
N GLY A 113 -14.33 8.18 10.14
CA GLY A 113 -15.06 8.55 11.35
C GLY A 113 -15.32 10.06 11.49
N ILE A 114 -14.37 10.90 11.07
CA ILE A 114 -14.55 12.37 11.04
C ILE A 114 -15.66 12.76 10.07
N LEU A 115 -15.67 12.17 8.86
CA LEU A 115 -16.69 12.46 7.85
C LEU A 115 -18.09 12.01 8.30
N ALA A 116 -18.20 10.78 8.81
CA ALA A 116 -19.47 10.26 9.33
C ALA A 116 -19.99 11.06 10.53
N GLY A 117 -19.10 11.54 11.40
CA GLY A 117 -19.45 12.40 12.54
C GLY A 117 -19.89 13.81 12.12
N ALA A 118 -19.34 14.35 11.03
CA ALA A 118 -19.76 15.64 10.47
C ALA A 118 -21.17 15.56 9.87
N ASP A 119 -21.49 14.48 9.15
CA ASP A 119 -22.81 14.25 8.54
C ASP A 119 -23.93 14.07 9.59
N GLY A 120 -23.60 13.57 10.79
CA GLY A 120 -24.54 13.42 11.91
C GLY A 120 -24.87 14.70 12.68
N SER A 121 -24.15 15.80 12.44
CA SER A 121 -24.27 17.06 13.21
C SER A 121 -25.10 18.16 12.54
N GLY A 122 -25.56 17.94 11.30
CA GLY A 122 -26.37 18.90 10.52
C GLY A 122 -27.89 18.80 10.72
N GLY A 123 -28.37 17.95 11.63
CA GLY A 123 -29.79 17.61 11.79
C GLY A 123 -30.39 17.95 13.15
N ALA A 124 -30.07 19.12 13.73
CA ALA A 124 -30.86 19.71 14.83
C ALA A 124 -30.41 21.16 15.07
N ALA A 125 -31.06 22.12 14.41
CA ALA A 125 -31.23 23.50 14.85
C ALA A 125 -32.41 24.14 14.12
#